data_AF-A0A2D7HWE9-F1
#
_entry.id   AF-A0A2D7HWE9-F1
#
_cell.length_a   1.000
_cell.length_b   1.000
_cell.length_c   1.000
_cell.angle_alpha   90.00
_cell.angle_beta   90.00
_cell.angle_gamma   90.00
#
_symmetry.space_group_name_H-M   'P 1'
#
loop_
_entity.id
_entity.type
_entity.pdbx_description
1 polymer ?
#
loop_
_entity_poly.entity_id
_entity_poly.type
_entity_poly.pdbx_seq_one_letter_code
_entity_poly.pdbx_strand_id
1 'polypeptide(L)'
;MTTHSQSIYEESTLKLWDEHLEQSPKKILLLAQALLSLASVLLTASVAQAVLINSGDGTGNTSAPQNDPGFGHVAIVNGLSAVYLQNGWLLTAYHVGSEPIELGGVTYELVPNSRTRILSTSSNPPDLALIKIVGDPGLSPLDLADSTPPLNSEVTLIGRGRSRGSATSYSGLDGWSWAFPFTIRWGTNRISDASTFVLDTQAFSMEFDPPTSSDYTTHEASATIGDSGGAVFFEKPTGWTLAGIMFSINQTAGQPPQTTVYSNRTFAVDLATYRSEILSIISTPDCANGLDDDLDGQIDMGSDPGCASANDTSEQSLLLECDNGLDDDLDNLIDFPNDPDCTSSTSISESVIVPALQGVTQWITIAAITFAGLRKIA
;
A
#
# COMPACT_ATOMS: atom_id res chain seq x y z
N MET A 1 -58.60 -29.70 0.24
CA MET A 1 -59.24 -30.98 0.57
C MET A 1 -58.13 -31.91 1.06
N THR A 2 -57.81 -31.93 2.36
CA THR A 2 -58.26 -32.97 3.32
C THR A 2 -58.07 -34.38 2.74
N THR A 3 -57.20 -35.22 3.29
CA THR A 3 -57.37 -35.82 4.63
C THR A 3 -56.08 -36.46 5.15
N HIS A 4 -55.79 -36.17 6.42
CA HIS A 4 -55.00 -37.00 7.34
C HIS A 4 -55.99 -37.83 8.19
N SER A 5 -55.58 -39.03 8.61
CA SER A 5 -56.02 -39.68 9.86
C SER A 5 -54.80 -40.45 10.41
N GLN A 6 -54.17 -39.97 11.48
CA GLN A 6 -54.33 -40.40 12.89
C GLN A 6 -53.97 -41.89 13.14
N SER A 7 -53.25 -42.32 14.17
CA SER A 7 -52.58 -41.69 15.32
C SER A 7 -51.97 -42.79 16.24
N ILE A 8 -50.84 -42.50 16.90
CA ILE A 8 -50.43 -42.85 18.30
C ILE A 8 -49.94 -44.29 18.64
N TYR A 9 -48.75 -44.35 19.28
CA TYR A 9 -48.37 -44.94 20.60
C TYR A 9 -46.83 -45.13 20.66
N GLU A 10 -46.08 -44.22 21.31
CA GLU A 10 -45.45 -44.30 22.67
C GLU A 10 -44.36 -45.39 22.81
N GLU A 11 -43.06 -45.08 22.89
CA GLU A 11 -42.22 -44.50 23.99
C GLU A 11 -41.57 -45.54 24.93
N SER A 12 -40.38 -45.18 25.45
CA SER A 12 -39.57 -45.78 26.54
C SER A 12 -38.62 -46.93 26.17
N THR A 13 -37.34 -47.04 26.59
CA THR A 13 -36.44 -46.34 27.55
C THR A 13 -35.03 -46.94 27.36
N LEU A 14 -33.97 -46.18 27.03
CA LEU A 14 -32.89 -45.67 27.91
C LEU A 14 -32.31 -46.62 28.99
N LYS A 15 -30.95 -46.62 29.06
CA LYS A 15 -30.01 -47.04 30.15
C LYS A 15 -29.56 -48.51 30.16
N LEU A 16 -28.34 -48.92 30.55
CA LEU A 16 -27.11 -48.33 31.09
C LEU A 16 -26.02 -49.44 30.99
N TRP A 17 -24.82 -49.08 30.51
CA TRP A 17 -23.47 -49.41 30.99
C TRP A 17 -23.06 -50.78 31.58
N ASP A 18 -21.84 -51.16 31.15
CA ASP A 18 -20.76 -51.92 31.83
C ASP A 18 -20.75 -53.46 31.82
N GLU A 19 -19.76 -54.03 31.11
CA GLU A 19 -18.95 -55.17 31.61
C GLU A 19 -17.64 -55.35 30.81
N HIS A 20 -16.57 -54.79 31.36
CA HIS A 20 -15.25 -55.39 31.65
C HIS A 20 -14.52 -56.29 30.62
N LEU A 21 -13.40 -55.74 30.13
CA LEU A 21 -12.02 -56.24 30.29
C LEU A 21 -11.74 -57.73 29.99
N GLU A 22 -11.21 -57.99 28.80
CA GLU A 22 -10.19 -59.03 28.60
C GLU A 22 -8.91 -58.43 27.99
N GLN A 23 -7.82 -58.59 28.73
CA GLN A 23 -6.48 -58.12 28.42
C GLN A 23 -5.71 -59.11 27.53
N SER A 24 -4.72 -58.55 26.81
CA SER A 24 -3.44 -59.16 26.38
C SER A 24 -3.36 -59.76 24.96
N PRO A 25 -2.17 -59.93 24.36
CA PRO A 25 -1.03 -59.00 24.27
C PRO A 25 -0.42 -59.05 22.85
N LYS A 26 -0.76 -58.13 21.94
CA LYS A 26 -0.09 -58.03 20.62
C LYS A 26 0.19 -56.59 20.16
N LYS A 27 0.43 -55.68 21.11
CA LYS A 27 0.87 -54.30 20.84
C LYS A 27 2.39 -54.09 20.95
N ILE A 28 3.18 -55.16 20.96
CA ILE A 28 4.65 -55.07 21.08
C ILE A 28 5.30 -55.98 20.03
N LEU A 29 5.05 -55.73 18.74
CA LEU A 29 5.98 -56.06 17.65
C LEU A 29 5.53 -55.48 16.28
N LEU A 30 5.07 -54.23 16.25
CA LEU A 30 4.76 -53.50 15.00
C LEU A 30 5.15 -52.01 15.09
N LEU A 31 6.18 -51.72 15.91
CA LEU A 31 6.77 -50.39 16.09
C LEU A 31 8.29 -50.42 15.77
N ALA A 32 8.68 -51.22 14.77
CA ALA A 32 10.08 -51.32 14.31
C ALA A 32 10.21 -51.33 12.78
N GLN A 33 9.23 -50.74 12.06
CA GLN A 33 9.32 -50.42 10.62
C GLN A 33 8.77 -49.02 10.32
N ALA A 34 8.98 -48.06 11.23
CA ALA A 34 8.63 -46.65 11.04
C ALA A 34 9.80 -45.73 11.39
N LEU A 35 11.02 -46.16 11.09
CA LEU A 35 12.25 -45.37 11.22
C LEU A 35 13.10 -45.64 9.98
N LEU A 36 12.89 -44.85 8.92
CA LEU A 36 13.89 -44.35 7.96
C LEU A 36 13.20 -43.78 6.71
N SER A 37 12.45 -42.70 6.88
CA SER A 37 12.23 -41.67 5.85
C SER A 37 11.48 -40.48 6.44
N LEU A 38 12.00 -39.92 7.53
CA LEU A 38 11.75 -38.52 7.84
C LEU A 38 13.00 -37.74 7.38
N ALA A 39 13.27 -37.81 6.07
CA ALA A 39 14.06 -36.77 5.45
C ALA A 39 13.20 -35.51 5.57
N SER A 40 13.59 -34.64 6.49
CA SER A 40 13.14 -33.27 6.61
C SER A 40 13.18 -32.61 5.25
N VAL A 41 12.06 -32.64 4.53
CA VAL A 41 11.76 -31.63 3.53
C VAL A 41 11.37 -30.40 4.35
N LEU A 42 12.38 -29.67 4.82
CA LEU A 42 12.25 -28.22 4.90
C LEU A 42 11.95 -27.77 3.47
N LEU A 43 10.67 -27.67 3.13
CA LEU A 43 10.25 -26.75 2.10
C LEU A 43 10.56 -25.37 2.68
N THR A 44 11.79 -24.90 2.47
CA THR A 44 12.04 -23.46 2.45
C THR A 44 11.20 -22.95 1.29
N ALA A 45 10.02 -22.41 1.58
CA ALA A 45 9.31 -21.58 0.62
C ALA A 45 10.27 -20.44 0.27
N SER A 46 10.86 -20.51 -0.91
CA SER A 46 11.74 -19.45 -1.40
C SER A 46 10.87 -18.23 -1.68
N VAL A 47 11.06 -17.20 -0.86
CA VAL A 47 10.38 -15.93 -1.00
C VAL A 47 11.10 -15.05 -2.04
N ALA A 48 10.56 -15.04 -3.26
CA ALA A 48 9.91 -13.87 -3.84
C ALA A 48 10.63 -12.51 -3.94
N GLN A 49 11.05 -12.05 -5.14
CA GLN A 49 11.86 -10.82 -5.39
C GLN A 49 11.25 -9.60 -6.17
N ALA A 50 11.92 -8.43 -6.27
CA ALA A 50 11.61 -7.20 -7.05
C ALA A 50 12.89 -6.38 -7.33
N VAL A 51 12.89 -5.13 -7.87
CA VAL A 51 14.09 -4.36 -8.35
C VAL A 51 15.31 -5.27 -8.47
N LEU A 52 15.53 -5.83 -9.66
CA LEU A 52 16.32 -7.05 -9.80
C LEU A 52 17.75 -6.81 -9.32
N ILE A 53 18.07 -7.27 -8.11
CA ILE A 53 19.41 -7.14 -7.52
C ILE A 53 20.31 -8.31 -7.91
N ASN A 54 21.51 -8.02 -8.37
CA ASN A 54 22.54 -9.00 -8.64
C ASN A 54 23.08 -9.63 -7.33
N SER A 55 23.11 -8.86 -6.24
CA SER A 55 23.68 -9.32 -4.97
C SER A 55 22.93 -10.52 -4.35
N GLY A 56 23.69 -11.41 -3.68
CA GLY A 56 23.14 -12.55 -2.95
C GLY A 56 22.35 -13.56 -3.80
N ASP A 57 21.35 -14.19 -3.21
CA ASP A 57 20.36 -15.04 -3.90
C ASP A 57 19.22 -14.22 -4.54
N GLY A 58 19.31 -12.89 -4.43
CA GLY A 58 18.36 -11.93 -4.93
C GLY A 58 17.29 -11.56 -3.91
N THR A 59 17.11 -12.33 -2.80
CA THR A 59 15.94 -12.28 -1.88
C THR A 59 15.91 -11.05 -0.98
N GLY A 60 17.06 -10.42 -0.78
CA GLY A 60 17.24 -9.29 0.13
C GLY A 60 16.58 -7.98 -0.33
N ASN A 61 16.90 -6.92 0.40
CA ASN A 61 16.51 -5.54 0.13
C ASN A 61 14.99 -5.26 0.12
N THR A 62 14.21 -6.02 0.91
CA THR A 62 12.75 -5.83 1.10
C THR A 62 12.37 -4.96 2.29
N SER A 63 13.36 -4.45 3.01
CA SER A 63 13.20 -3.48 4.09
C SER A 63 14.06 -2.27 3.77
N ALA A 64 13.71 -1.13 4.37
CA ALA A 64 14.48 0.09 4.26
C ALA A 64 16.00 -0.15 4.45
N PRO A 65 16.87 0.45 3.60
CA PRO A 65 18.30 0.42 3.84
C PRO A 65 18.67 1.18 5.10
N GLN A 66 19.88 0.94 5.63
CA GLN A 66 20.37 1.67 6.81
C GLN A 66 20.47 3.18 6.55
N ASN A 67 20.93 3.57 5.36
CA ASN A 67 20.85 4.93 4.86
C ASN A 67 19.59 5.03 3.98
N ASP A 68 18.44 5.30 4.62
CA ASP A 68 17.14 5.23 3.96
C ASP A 68 16.85 6.49 3.12
N PRO A 69 16.72 6.37 1.78
CA PRO A 69 16.40 7.51 0.93
C PRO A 69 14.90 7.86 0.91
N GLY A 70 14.05 7.02 1.51
CA GLY A 70 12.59 7.15 1.42
C GLY A 70 11.90 5.84 0.99
N PHE A 71 12.37 4.69 1.43
CA PHE A 71 11.78 3.39 1.11
C PHE A 71 10.28 3.33 1.45
N GLY A 72 9.89 3.93 2.58
CA GLY A 72 8.50 4.02 3.02
C GLY A 72 7.59 4.88 2.13
N HIS A 73 8.14 5.64 1.19
CA HIS A 73 7.36 6.48 0.27
C HIS A 73 6.90 5.75 -0.99
N VAL A 74 7.44 4.57 -1.28
CA VAL A 74 7.06 3.82 -2.48
C VAL A 74 5.78 3.05 -2.20
N ALA A 75 4.73 3.42 -2.93
CA ALA A 75 3.41 2.84 -2.86
C ALA A 75 3.15 1.85 -4.01
N ILE A 76 2.03 1.15 -3.92
CA ILE A 76 1.51 0.26 -4.95
C ILE A 76 0.29 0.93 -5.58
N VAL A 77 0.29 1.01 -6.92
CA VAL A 77 -0.87 1.48 -7.69
C VAL A 77 -1.03 0.60 -8.92
N ASN A 78 -2.24 0.10 -9.15
CA ASN A 78 -2.54 -0.78 -10.29
C ASN A 78 -1.54 -1.96 -10.44
N GLY A 79 -1.06 -2.51 -9.32
CA GLY A 79 -0.06 -3.57 -9.30
C GLY A 79 1.36 -3.16 -9.75
N LEU A 80 1.62 -1.87 -9.94
CA LEU A 80 2.92 -1.27 -10.25
C LEU A 80 3.37 -0.40 -9.06
N SER A 81 4.06 0.71 -9.31
CA SER A 81 4.63 1.58 -8.27
C SER A 81 4.15 3.03 -8.36
N ALA A 82 4.15 3.73 -7.24
CA ALA A 82 4.05 5.18 -7.14
C ALA A 82 4.94 5.69 -6.00
N VAL A 83 5.16 6.99 -5.91
CA VAL A 83 6.00 7.61 -4.88
C VAL A 83 5.24 8.74 -4.21
N TYR A 84 4.97 8.61 -2.91
CA TYR A 84 4.36 9.67 -2.11
C TYR A 84 5.32 10.84 -1.93
N LEU A 85 4.84 12.05 -2.24
CA LEU A 85 5.61 13.28 -2.12
C LEU A 85 5.28 14.02 -0.84
N GLN A 86 4.08 14.58 -0.75
CA GLN A 86 3.55 15.41 0.33
C GLN A 86 2.07 15.71 0.06
N ASN A 87 1.32 16.14 1.08
CA ASN A 87 -0.05 16.64 0.96
C ASN A 87 -0.95 15.70 0.13
N GLY A 88 -0.91 14.39 0.40
CA GLY A 88 -1.68 13.41 -0.36
C GLY A 88 -1.21 13.16 -1.81
N TRP A 89 -0.24 13.91 -2.34
CA TRP A 89 0.20 13.76 -3.73
C TRP A 89 1.23 12.66 -3.91
N LEU A 90 1.02 11.82 -4.92
CA LEU A 90 1.97 10.80 -5.38
C LEU A 90 2.35 11.01 -6.85
N LEU A 91 3.60 10.72 -7.19
CA LEU A 91 4.07 10.59 -8.57
C LEU A 91 4.02 9.15 -9.05
N THR A 92 3.70 8.95 -10.33
CA THR A 92 3.87 7.67 -11.03
C THR A 92 4.10 7.90 -12.52
N ALA A 93 4.45 6.84 -13.26
CA ALA A 93 4.52 6.91 -14.71
C ALA A 93 3.10 7.01 -15.29
N TYR A 94 2.87 7.83 -16.32
CA TYR A 94 1.51 8.06 -16.83
C TYR A 94 0.86 6.78 -17.39
N HIS A 95 1.62 5.84 -17.94
CA HIS A 95 1.08 4.56 -18.41
C HIS A 95 0.62 3.60 -17.28
N VAL A 96 0.95 3.88 -16.02
CA VAL A 96 0.57 3.01 -14.88
C VAL A 96 -0.94 3.05 -14.62
N GLY A 97 -1.59 4.17 -14.91
CA GLY A 97 -3.02 4.37 -14.66
C GLY A 97 -3.30 4.93 -13.27
N SER A 98 -4.47 4.60 -12.72
CA SER A 98 -4.95 5.02 -11.42
C SER A 98 -5.88 3.96 -10.86
N GLU A 99 -5.55 3.49 -9.68
CA GLU A 99 -6.33 2.58 -8.83
C GLU A 99 -6.06 3.03 -7.38
N PRO A 100 -6.83 2.57 -6.38
CA PRO A 100 -6.52 2.82 -4.98
C PRO A 100 -5.05 2.52 -4.67
N ILE A 101 -4.47 3.37 -3.84
CA ILE A 101 -3.04 3.36 -3.52
C ILE A 101 -2.83 2.53 -2.26
N GLU A 102 -1.99 1.51 -2.32
CA GLU A 102 -1.54 0.81 -1.10
C GLU A 102 -0.18 1.37 -0.67
N LEU A 103 -0.13 2.00 0.49
CA LEU A 103 1.07 2.62 1.07
C LEU A 103 1.17 2.21 2.54
N GLY A 104 2.32 1.67 2.95
CA GLY A 104 2.51 1.21 4.33
C GLY A 104 1.55 0.08 4.76
N GLY A 105 0.93 -0.62 3.82
CA GLY A 105 -0.09 -1.65 4.09
C GLY A 105 -1.51 -1.08 4.32
N VAL A 106 -1.70 0.23 4.15
CA VAL A 106 -3.01 0.90 4.17
C VAL A 106 -3.44 1.19 2.73
N THR A 107 -4.71 0.97 2.42
CA THR A 107 -5.30 1.33 1.13
C THR A 107 -5.95 2.71 1.26
N TYR A 108 -5.57 3.61 0.37
CA TYR A 108 -6.09 4.96 0.26
C TYR A 108 -6.92 5.10 -1.01
N GLU A 109 -8.12 5.68 -0.86
CA GLU A 109 -8.93 6.09 -1.99
C GLU A 109 -8.30 7.30 -2.69
N LEU A 110 -8.61 7.44 -3.98
CA LEU A 110 -8.13 8.56 -4.77
C LEU A 110 -9.13 9.71 -4.69
N VAL A 111 -8.61 10.93 -4.55
CA VAL A 111 -9.41 12.14 -4.75
C VAL A 111 -9.91 12.16 -6.21
N PRO A 112 -11.23 12.17 -6.46
CA PRO A 112 -11.79 12.18 -7.81
C PRO A 112 -11.21 13.31 -8.66
N ASN A 113 -10.93 13.02 -9.94
CA ASN A 113 -10.36 13.98 -10.90
C ASN A 113 -8.96 14.54 -10.55
N SER A 114 -8.32 14.11 -9.47
CA SER A 114 -6.96 14.58 -9.10
C SER A 114 -5.87 14.16 -10.08
N ARG A 115 -6.07 13.06 -10.82
CA ARG A 115 -5.07 12.50 -11.72
C ARG A 115 -4.70 13.48 -12.83
N THR A 116 -3.52 14.05 -12.71
CA THR A 116 -3.02 15.09 -13.60
C THR A 116 -1.75 14.61 -14.29
N ARG A 117 -1.75 14.59 -15.63
CA ARG A 117 -0.53 14.33 -16.39
C ARG A 117 0.34 15.58 -16.34
N ILE A 118 1.61 15.42 -15.97
CA ILE A 118 2.57 16.51 -16.08
C ILE A 118 2.70 16.87 -17.55
N LEU A 119 2.53 18.14 -17.85
CA LEU A 119 2.68 18.67 -19.18
C LEU A 119 4.16 18.93 -19.46
N SER A 120 4.45 19.10 -20.73
CA SER A 120 5.69 19.69 -21.18
C SER A 120 5.29 20.87 -22.04
N THR A 121 6.21 21.80 -22.25
CA THR A 121 6.01 22.85 -23.26
C THR A 121 5.95 22.29 -24.69
N SER A 122 6.17 20.98 -24.88
CA SER A 122 6.01 20.24 -26.12
C SER A 122 4.58 19.74 -26.36
N SER A 123 4.25 19.48 -27.64
CA SER A 123 2.96 18.92 -28.06
C SER A 123 2.70 17.48 -27.57
N ASN A 124 3.76 16.77 -27.18
CA ASN A 124 3.68 15.45 -26.55
C ASN A 124 4.12 15.59 -25.09
N PRO A 125 3.25 15.27 -24.11
CA PRO A 125 3.59 15.32 -22.69
C PRO A 125 4.41 14.11 -22.24
N PRO A 126 5.24 14.24 -21.18
CA PRO A 126 6.04 13.14 -20.64
C PRO A 126 5.17 12.00 -20.11
N ASP A 127 5.79 10.84 -19.90
CA ASP A 127 5.18 9.69 -19.24
C ASP A 127 5.22 9.84 -17.70
N LEU A 128 4.66 10.94 -17.20
CA LEU A 128 4.67 11.32 -15.79
C LEU A 128 3.30 11.85 -15.36
N ALA A 129 2.82 11.40 -14.22
CA ALA A 129 1.52 11.82 -13.67
C ALA A 129 1.58 12.01 -12.15
N LEU A 130 0.78 12.95 -11.67
CA LEU A 130 0.41 13.11 -10.28
C LEU A 130 -0.98 12.52 -10.02
N ILE A 131 -1.17 11.96 -8.83
CA ILE A 131 -2.44 11.45 -8.32
C ILE A 131 -2.52 11.87 -6.85
N LYS A 132 -3.69 12.30 -6.36
CA LYS A 132 -3.88 12.65 -4.95
C LYS A 132 -4.73 11.58 -4.25
N ILE A 133 -4.34 11.20 -3.04
CA ILE A 133 -5.09 10.33 -2.14
C ILE A 133 -5.87 11.16 -1.12
N VAL A 134 -6.95 10.58 -0.61
CA VAL A 134 -7.71 11.11 0.53
C VAL A 134 -6.98 10.75 1.82
N GLY A 135 -6.84 11.73 2.72
CA GLY A 135 -6.16 11.59 4.00
C GLY A 135 -4.62 11.68 3.93
N ASP A 136 -3.99 11.64 5.11
CA ASP A 136 -2.54 11.78 5.27
C ASP A 136 -1.88 10.47 5.72
N PRO A 137 -0.92 9.91 4.96
CA PRO A 137 -0.14 8.75 5.40
C PRO A 137 0.86 9.04 6.53
N GLY A 138 1.01 10.29 6.96
CA GLY A 138 1.88 10.69 8.07
C GLY A 138 3.36 10.65 7.72
N LEU A 139 3.69 10.71 6.43
CA LEU A 139 5.07 10.72 5.93
C LEU A 139 5.57 12.15 5.73
N SER A 140 6.84 12.38 6.08
CA SER A 140 7.49 13.68 5.88
C SER A 140 7.67 13.99 4.38
N PRO A 141 7.55 15.26 3.93
CA PRO A 141 7.73 15.60 2.52
C PRO A 141 9.06 15.13 1.91
N LEU A 142 9.02 14.67 0.65
CA LEU A 142 10.24 14.38 -0.13
C LEU A 142 10.77 15.60 -0.87
N ASP A 143 12.08 15.81 -0.78
CA ASP A 143 12.79 16.78 -1.60
C ASP A 143 12.94 16.30 -3.05
N LEU A 144 12.43 17.08 -4.00
CA LEU A 144 12.65 16.85 -5.43
C LEU A 144 14.01 17.38 -5.88
N ALA A 145 14.71 16.59 -6.70
CA ALA A 145 15.98 17.02 -7.29
C ALA A 145 15.83 18.32 -8.09
N ASP A 146 16.75 19.25 -7.84
CA ASP A 146 16.86 20.56 -8.48
C ASP A 146 17.82 20.57 -9.68
N SER A 147 18.54 19.46 -9.88
CA SER A 147 19.45 19.22 -10.98
C SER A 147 19.53 17.73 -11.24
N THR A 148 19.78 17.36 -12.49
CA THR A 148 19.98 15.98 -12.90
C THR A 148 21.18 15.38 -12.14
N PRO A 149 21.08 14.14 -11.61
CA PRO A 149 22.21 13.46 -11.00
C PRO A 149 23.41 13.40 -11.97
N PRO A 150 24.65 13.68 -11.51
CA PRO A 150 25.83 13.67 -12.37
C PRO A 150 26.07 12.30 -13.01
N LEU A 151 26.68 12.29 -14.20
CA LEU A 151 27.15 11.06 -14.82
C LEU A 151 28.04 10.26 -13.85
N ASN A 152 27.87 8.94 -13.83
CA ASN A 152 28.58 7.99 -12.97
C ASN A 152 28.29 8.12 -11.46
N SER A 153 27.39 9.01 -11.05
CA SER A 153 26.91 9.05 -9.66
C SER A 153 26.07 7.82 -9.36
N GLU A 154 26.19 7.31 -8.13
CA GLU A 154 25.39 6.18 -7.65
C GLU A 154 24.01 6.67 -7.22
N VAL A 155 22.98 5.92 -7.59
CA VAL A 155 21.58 6.17 -7.26
C VAL A 155 20.94 4.93 -6.65
N THR A 156 19.91 5.13 -5.82
CA THR A 156 19.12 4.04 -5.25
C THR A 156 17.76 3.96 -5.96
N LEU A 157 17.47 2.81 -6.57
CA LEU A 157 16.20 2.52 -7.21
C LEU A 157 15.30 1.82 -6.20
N ILE A 158 14.03 2.22 -6.12
CA ILE A 158 13.03 1.55 -5.27
C ILE A 158 11.74 1.35 -6.06
N GLY A 159 11.24 0.12 -6.14
CA GLY A 159 10.07 -0.20 -6.97
C GLY A 159 9.48 -1.56 -6.67
N ARG A 160 8.27 -1.77 -7.21
CA ARG A 160 7.49 -3.00 -7.10
C ARG A 160 7.58 -3.90 -8.34
N GLY A 161 8.81 -4.24 -8.71
CA GLY A 161 9.14 -5.13 -9.83
C GLY A 161 8.84 -6.60 -9.63
N ARG A 162 9.04 -7.35 -10.72
CA ARG A 162 9.18 -8.81 -10.70
C ARG A 162 10.50 -9.22 -10.06
N SER A 163 10.49 -10.45 -9.56
CA SER A 163 11.61 -11.08 -8.91
C SER A 163 12.76 -11.43 -9.82
N ARG A 164 13.96 -11.46 -9.24
CA ARG A 164 15.06 -12.20 -9.81
C ARG A 164 14.74 -13.70 -9.84
N GLY A 165 14.74 -14.27 -11.03
CA GLY A 165 14.57 -15.68 -11.26
C GLY A 165 15.90 -16.43 -11.39
N SER A 166 15.89 -17.47 -12.22
CA SER A 166 17.08 -18.29 -12.46
C SER A 166 18.11 -17.52 -13.27
N ALA A 167 19.39 -17.81 -13.01
CA ALA A 167 20.47 -17.30 -13.85
C ALA A 167 20.26 -17.72 -15.31
N THR A 168 20.55 -16.79 -16.23
CA THR A 168 20.46 -16.99 -17.67
C THR A 168 21.61 -16.26 -18.35
N SER A 169 21.76 -16.46 -19.66
CA SER A 169 22.74 -15.74 -20.47
C SER A 169 22.17 -15.51 -21.87
N TYR A 170 22.44 -14.35 -22.45
CA TYR A 170 22.08 -14.05 -23.84
C TYR A 170 23.23 -13.31 -24.53
N SER A 171 23.62 -13.77 -25.71
CA SER A 171 24.71 -13.15 -26.51
C SER A 171 26.03 -12.95 -25.73
N GLY A 172 26.35 -13.85 -24.80
CA GLY A 172 27.56 -13.77 -23.96
C GLY A 172 27.44 -12.83 -22.76
N LEU A 173 26.26 -12.24 -22.52
CA LEU A 173 25.95 -11.43 -21.36
C LEU A 173 25.17 -12.29 -20.37
N ASP A 174 25.69 -12.41 -19.15
CA ASP A 174 25.00 -13.07 -18.04
C ASP A 174 23.84 -12.21 -17.53
N GLY A 175 22.91 -12.85 -16.84
CA GLY A 175 21.73 -12.19 -16.31
C GLY A 175 20.79 -13.14 -15.58
N TRP A 176 19.53 -12.73 -15.48
CA TRP A 176 18.48 -13.46 -14.77
C TRP A 176 17.16 -13.42 -15.53
N SER A 177 16.39 -14.49 -15.44
CA SER A 177 14.96 -14.46 -15.78
C SER A 177 14.19 -13.64 -14.75
N TRP A 178 12.99 -13.19 -15.10
CA TRP A 178 12.05 -12.62 -14.14
C TRP A 178 11.16 -13.70 -13.54
N ALA A 179 10.84 -13.59 -12.26
CA ALA A 179 9.99 -14.50 -11.52
C ALA A 179 8.90 -13.75 -10.72
N PHE A 180 7.98 -14.51 -10.13
CA PHE A 180 6.98 -13.99 -9.21
C PHE A 180 7.44 -14.15 -7.76
N PRO A 181 6.85 -13.38 -6.84
CA PRO A 181 5.79 -12.38 -6.98
C PRO A 181 6.35 -10.98 -7.26
N PHE A 182 5.47 -9.99 -7.24
CA PHE A 182 5.84 -8.58 -7.18
C PHE A 182 6.01 -8.17 -5.72
N THR A 183 7.07 -7.45 -5.39
CA THR A 183 7.39 -7.03 -4.01
C THR A 183 7.99 -5.64 -4.04
N ILE A 184 7.98 -4.83 -2.99
CA ILE A 184 8.79 -3.60 -2.99
C ILE A 184 10.24 -3.95 -2.64
N ARG A 185 11.21 -3.47 -3.42
CA ARG A 185 12.65 -3.61 -3.15
C ARG A 185 13.44 -2.39 -3.52
N TRP A 186 14.66 -2.34 -2.99
CA TRP A 186 15.66 -1.38 -3.39
C TRP A 186 16.94 -2.03 -3.93
N GLY A 187 17.64 -1.30 -4.79
CA GLY A 187 18.96 -1.65 -5.31
C GLY A 187 19.70 -0.41 -5.78
N THR A 188 20.98 -0.55 -6.12
CA THR A 188 21.83 0.56 -6.56
C THR A 188 22.18 0.41 -8.03
N ASN A 189 22.43 1.53 -8.70
CA ASN A 189 23.03 1.57 -10.04
C ASN A 189 23.73 2.93 -10.22
N ARG A 190 24.45 3.15 -11.31
CA ARG A 190 25.05 4.44 -11.68
C ARG A 190 24.34 5.08 -12.87
N ILE A 191 24.39 6.41 -12.91
CA ILE A 191 23.95 7.17 -14.08
C ILE A 191 24.90 6.88 -15.26
N SER A 192 24.39 6.20 -16.28
CA SER A 192 25.13 5.85 -17.51
C SER A 192 24.94 6.87 -18.64
N ASP A 193 23.80 7.58 -18.62
CA ASP A 193 23.54 8.73 -19.49
C ASP A 193 22.72 9.75 -18.71
N ALA A 194 23.26 10.94 -18.50
CA ALA A 194 22.62 12.00 -17.74
C ALA A 194 21.62 12.82 -18.57
N SER A 195 21.50 12.62 -19.89
CA SER A 195 20.49 13.32 -20.68
C SER A 195 20.11 12.54 -21.92
N THR A 196 18.91 11.96 -21.88
CA THR A 196 18.33 11.23 -23.00
C THR A 196 16.85 11.59 -23.16
N PHE A 197 16.32 11.37 -24.36
CA PHE A 197 14.93 11.64 -24.66
C PHE A 197 14.27 10.36 -25.17
N VAL A 198 13.36 9.81 -24.38
CA VAL A 198 12.76 8.49 -24.59
C VAL A 198 11.25 8.61 -24.44
N LEU A 199 10.48 8.20 -25.45
CA LEU A 199 9.01 8.22 -25.43
C LEU A 199 8.46 9.60 -25.00
N ASP A 200 8.92 10.66 -25.67
CA ASP A 200 8.54 12.05 -25.40
C ASP A 200 8.89 12.56 -23.99
N THR A 201 9.79 11.88 -23.29
CA THR A 201 10.15 12.14 -21.90
C THR A 201 11.64 12.45 -21.79
N GLN A 202 11.98 13.60 -21.18
CA GLN A 202 13.34 13.91 -20.78
C GLN A 202 13.71 13.00 -19.59
N ALA A 203 14.80 12.27 -19.75
CA ALA A 203 15.17 11.20 -18.86
C ALA A 203 16.69 11.14 -18.68
N PHE A 204 17.11 10.35 -17.70
CA PHE A 204 18.44 9.78 -17.60
C PHE A 204 18.34 8.26 -17.61
N SER A 205 19.47 7.58 -17.79
CA SER A 205 19.52 6.12 -17.78
C SER A 205 20.58 5.58 -16.84
N MET A 206 20.34 4.34 -16.42
CA MET A 206 21.26 3.53 -15.64
C MET A 206 21.45 2.19 -16.36
N GLU A 207 22.68 1.72 -16.45
CA GLU A 207 23.06 0.50 -17.15
C GLU A 207 23.33 -0.62 -16.15
N PHE A 208 22.82 -1.82 -16.42
CA PHE A 208 23.00 -2.94 -15.52
C PHE A 208 24.38 -3.57 -15.72
N ASP A 209 25.27 -3.36 -14.77
CA ASP A 209 26.69 -3.63 -14.91
C ASP A 209 27.09 -5.04 -14.43
N PRO A 210 28.03 -5.74 -15.10
CA PRO A 210 28.62 -6.97 -14.58
C PRO A 210 29.59 -6.69 -13.43
N PRO A 211 29.84 -7.63 -12.49
CA PRO A 211 30.81 -7.49 -11.40
C PRO A 211 32.24 -7.16 -11.82
N THR A 212 32.57 -7.36 -13.10
CA THR A 212 33.87 -7.01 -13.70
C THR A 212 33.95 -5.56 -14.18
N SER A 213 32.81 -4.85 -14.25
CA SER A 213 32.72 -3.44 -14.62
C SER A 213 33.23 -2.56 -13.47
N SER A 214 33.86 -1.43 -13.81
CA SER A 214 34.21 -0.39 -12.82
C SER A 214 32.97 0.31 -12.25
N ASP A 215 31.86 0.24 -12.98
CA ASP A 215 30.66 1.00 -12.69
C ASP A 215 29.68 0.18 -11.83
N TYR A 216 29.99 -1.11 -11.64
CA TYR A 216 29.27 -2.04 -10.77
C TYR A 216 29.08 -1.51 -9.36
N THR A 217 27.83 -1.53 -8.87
CA THR A 217 27.49 -1.11 -7.52
C THR A 217 27.27 -2.29 -6.55
N THR A 218 27.34 -2.03 -5.25
CA THR A 218 27.25 -3.09 -4.22
C THR A 218 25.94 -3.88 -4.31
N HIS A 219 24.83 -3.18 -4.57
CA HIS A 219 23.49 -3.75 -4.75
C HIS A 219 23.02 -3.57 -6.18
N GLU A 220 23.91 -3.82 -7.15
CA GLU A 220 23.66 -3.61 -8.58
C GLU A 220 22.30 -4.13 -9.02
N ALA A 221 21.52 -3.25 -9.64
CA ALA A 221 20.13 -3.51 -9.92
C ALA A 221 19.65 -2.98 -11.27
N SER A 222 18.56 -3.57 -11.75
CA SER A 222 17.84 -3.13 -12.94
C SER A 222 16.34 -3.18 -12.72
N ALA A 223 15.60 -2.27 -13.35
CA ALA A 223 14.15 -2.32 -13.36
C ALA A 223 13.63 -3.52 -14.17
N THR A 224 12.43 -3.95 -13.80
CA THR A 224 11.67 -5.03 -14.41
C THR A 224 10.23 -4.57 -14.63
N ILE A 225 9.42 -5.40 -15.31
CA ILE A 225 7.96 -5.16 -15.29
C ILE A 225 7.48 -5.14 -13.84
N GLY A 226 6.74 -4.10 -13.45
CA GLY A 226 6.33 -3.86 -12.06
C GLY A 226 6.94 -2.58 -11.48
N ASP A 227 8.18 -2.25 -11.87
CA ASP A 227 8.92 -1.12 -11.30
C ASP A 227 8.49 0.23 -11.89
N SER A 228 7.66 0.26 -12.95
CA SER A 228 7.11 1.50 -13.51
C SER A 228 6.41 2.33 -12.44
N GLY A 229 6.74 3.62 -12.39
CA GLY A 229 6.30 4.55 -11.35
C GLY A 229 7.15 4.53 -10.08
N GLY A 230 8.17 3.66 -10.00
CA GLY A 230 9.06 3.54 -8.84
C GLY A 230 10.11 4.65 -8.77
N ALA A 231 10.67 4.85 -7.60
CA ALA A 231 11.60 5.94 -7.30
C ALA A 231 13.02 5.66 -7.78
N VAL A 232 13.72 6.72 -8.17
CA VAL A 232 15.19 6.79 -8.22
C VAL A 232 15.64 7.95 -7.35
N PHE A 233 16.40 7.63 -6.31
CA PHE A 233 16.93 8.59 -5.34
C PHE A 233 18.41 8.86 -5.57
N PHE A 234 18.82 10.12 -5.37
CA PHE A 234 20.21 10.55 -5.43
C PHE A 234 20.59 11.26 -4.11
N GLU A 235 21.71 10.84 -3.53
CA GLU A 235 22.23 11.41 -2.28
C GLU A 235 23.13 12.61 -2.58
N LYS A 236 22.71 13.79 -2.13
CA LYS A 236 23.54 15.00 -2.11
C LYS A 236 24.21 15.12 -0.73
N PRO A 237 25.26 15.96 -0.59
CA PRO A 237 25.81 16.30 0.72
C PRO A 237 24.80 16.87 1.72
N THR A 238 23.68 17.41 1.20
CA THR A 238 22.58 17.98 1.98
C THR A 238 21.50 16.96 2.35
N GLY A 239 21.57 15.73 1.84
CA GLY A 239 20.57 14.69 2.04
C GLY A 239 20.07 14.08 0.72
N TRP A 240 19.15 13.13 0.87
CA TRP A 240 18.52 12.43 -0.24
C TRP A 240 17.54 13.32 -1.00
N THR A 241 17.46 13.12 -2.31
CA THR A 241 16.42 13.71 -3.16
C THR A 241 15.83 12.69 -4.09
N LEU A 242 14.53 12.81 -4.37
CA LEU A 242 13.88 12.06 -5.43
C LEU A 242 14.32 12.65 -6.77
N ALA A 243 15.16 11.91 -7.48
CA ALA A 243 15.76 12.35 -8.74
C ALA A 243 14.95 11.93 -9.96
N GLY A 244 14.30 10.76 -9.89
CA GLY A 244 13.60 10.21 -11.03
C GLY A 244 12.44 9.28 -10.69
N ILE A 245 11.59 9.06 -11.69
CA ILE A 245 10.54 8.05 -11.70
C ILE A 245 10.83 7.05 -12.81
N MET A 246 11.03 5.77 -12.47
CA MET A 246 11.27 4.71 -13.44
C MET A 246 10.05 4.52 -14.35
N PHE A 247 10.26 4.44 -15.67
CA PHE A 247 9.13 4.33 -16.60
C PHE A 247 9.39 3.39 -17.79
N SER A 248 10.65 3.09 -18.11
CA SER A 248 10.97 2.27 -19.27
C SER A 248 12.28 1.52 -19.08
N ILE A 249 12.45 0.46 -19.86
CA ILE A 249 13.69 -0.31 -19.95
C ILE A 249 14.10 -0.45 -21.42
N ASN A 250 15.40 -0.57 -21.67
CA ASN A 250 15.93 -1.00 -22.96
C ASN A 250 16.65 -2.35 -22.80
N GLN A 251 16.27 -3.29 -23.66
CA GLN A 251 16.83 -4.64 -23.71
C GLN A 251 17.69 -4.81 -24.95
N THR A 252 18.63 -5.74 -24.89
CA THR A 252 19.48 -6.11 -26.02
C THR A 252 18.60 -6.64 -27.17
N ALA A 253 18.95 -6.33 -28.42
CA ALA A 253 18.19 -6.77 -29.58
C ALA A 253 18.02 -8.31 -29.61
N GLY A 254 16.77 -8.76 -29.72
CA GLY A 254 16.43 -10.19 -29.75
C GLY A 254 16.52 -10.91 -28.39
N GLN A 255 16.78 -10.19 -27.30
CA GLN A 255 16.83 -10.77 -25.95
C GLN A 255 15.52 -11.50 -25.62
N PRO A 256 15.59 -12.69 -24.97
CA PRO A 256 14.40 -13.41 -24.54
C PRO A 256 13.51 -12.54 -23.65
N PRO A 257 12.18 -12.61 -23.82
CA PRO A 257 11.26 -11.84 -22.99
C PRO A 257 11.42 -12.26 -21.52
N GLN A 258 11.07 -11.34 -20.61
CA GLN A 258 11.12 -11.59 -19.16
C GLN A 258 12.51 -11.97 -18.65
N THR A 259 13.54 -11.30 -19.15
CA THR A 259 14.91 -11.41 -18.66
C THR A 259 15.52 -10.03 -18.48
N THR A 260 16.49 -9.93 -17.58
CA THR A 260 17.45 -8.83 -17.53
C THR A 260 18.83 -9.45 -17.73
N VAL A 261 19.60 -8.94 -18.68
CA VAL A 261 21.03 -9.28 -18.83
C VAL A 261 21.88 -8.02 -18.64
N TYR A 262 23.16 -8.19 -18.32
CA TYR A 262 24.08 -7.06 -18.26
C TYR A 262 24.05 -6.22 -19.54
N SER A 263 24.32 -4.93 -19.46
CA SER A 263 24.11 -3.90 -20.48
C SER A 263 22.65 -3.48 -20.74
N ASN A 264 21.64 -4.14 -20.13
CA ASN A 264 20.27 -3.63 -20.15
C ASN A 264 20.19 -2.28 -19.43
N ARG A 265 19.31 -1.40 -19.88
CA ARG A 265 19.16 -0.07 -19.31
C ARG A 265 17.80 0.12 -18.66
N THR A 266 17.80 0.83 -17.54
CA THR A 266 16.61 1.41 -16.91
C THR A 266 16.59 2.90 -17.23
N PHE A 267 15.42 3.44 -17.58
CA PHE A 267 15.21 4.87 -17.74
C PHE A 267 14.31 5.40 -16.63
N ALA A 268 14.69 6.57 -16.11
CA ALA A 268 13.88 7.32 -15.18
C ALA A 268 13.65 8.73 -15.75
N VAL A 269 12.42 9.22 -15.57
CA VAL A 269 12.04 10.60 -15.86
C VAL A 269 12.97 11.51 -15.06
N ASP A 270 13.57 12.51 -15.68
CA ASP A 270 14.41 13.48 -14.97
C ASP A 270 13.53 14.52 -14.27
N LEU A 271 13.33 14.37 -12.96
CA LEU A 271 12.43 15.26 -12.21
C LEU A 271 12.95 16.69 -12.14
N ALA A 272 14.25 16.94 -12.26
CA ALA A 272 14.77 18.30 -12.29
C ALA A 272 14.22 19.09 -13.49
N THR A 273 13.93 18.41 -14.60
CA THR A 273 13.33 19.03 -15.80
C THR A 273 11.89 19.47 -15.55
N TYR A 274 11.12 18.70 -14.79
CA TYR A 274 9.68 18.92 -14.58
C TYR A 274 9.35 19.54 -13.21
N ARG A 275 10.37 19.82 -12.40
CA ARG A 275 10.26 20.22 -10.98
C ARG A 275 9.31 21.38 -10.76
N SER A 276 9.40 22.44 -11.55
CA SER A 276 8.60 23.64 -11.35
C SER A 276 7.11 23.38 -11.52
N GLU A 277 6.73 22.54 -12.49
CA GLU A 277 5.33 22.19 -12.71
C GLU A 277 4.81 21.28 -11.59
N ILE A 278 5.59 20.26 -11.21
CA ILE A 278 5.24 19.38 -10.09
C ILE A 278 4.99 20.20 -8.82
N LEU A 279 5.92 21.10 -8.48
CA LEU A 279 5.79 21.97 -7.30
C LEU A 279 4.59 22.91 -7.40
N SER A 280 4.26 23.41 -8.60
CA SER A 280 3.09 24.27 -8.77
C SER A 280 1.76 23.56 -8.51
N ILE A 281 1.73 22.22 -8.60
CA ILE A 281 0.54 21.41 -8.32
C ILE A 281 0.54 21.01 -6.84
N ILE A 282 1.60 20.35 -6.36
CA ILE A 282 1.62 19.75 -5.01
C ILE A 282 1.75 20.76 -3.86
N SER A 283 2.00 22.02 -4.17
CA SER A 283 2.08 23.10 -3.18
C SER A 283 0.81 23.94 -3.11
N THR A 284 -0.19 23.65 -3.95
CA THR A 284 -1.51 24.29 -3.83
C THR A 284 -2.21 23.70 -2.61
N PRO A 285 -2.64 24.52 -1.64
CA PRO A 285 -3.37 24.07 -0.46
C PRO A 285 -4.68 23.38 -0.84
N ASP A 286 -5.13 22.45 -0.01
CA ASP A 286 -6.32 21.64 -0.28
C ASP A 286 -7.55 22.53 -0.48
N CYS A 287 -7.74 23.53 0.39
CA CYS A 287 -8.81 24.54 0.29
C CYS A 287 -8.73 25.54 -0.89
N ALA A 288 -7.85 25.33 -1.87
CA ALA A 288 -7.75 26.15 -3.06
C ALA A 288 -7.30 25.40 -4.32
N ASN A 289 -7.30 24.07 -4.30
CA ASN A 289 -6.79 23.26 -5.41
C ASN A 289 -7.89 22.83 -6.41
N GLY A 290 -9.17 23.09 -6.10
CA GLY A 290 -10.31 22.76 -6.95
C GLY A 290 -10.75 21.30 -6.89
N LEU A 291 -10.30 20.55 -5.88
CA LEU A 291 -10.68 19.17 -5.60
C LEU A 291 -11.49 19.11 -4.29
N ASP A 292 -12.18 18.00 -4.10
CA ASP A 292 -12.87 17.61 -2.86
C ASP A 292 -11.97 16.58 -2.19
N ASP A 293 -11.10 17.03 -1.30
CA ASP A 293 -9.95 16.31 -0.77
C ASP A 293 -10.28 15.40 0.42
N ASP A 294 -11.42 15.60 1.07
CA ASP A 294 -11.95 14.75 2.13
C ASP A 294 -13.24 13.98 1.76
N LEU A 295 -13.79 14.22 0.57
CA LEU A 295 -14.94 13.53 -0.02
C LEU A 295 -16.29 13.81 0.65
N ASP A 296 -16.45 14.96 1.27
CA ASP A 296 -17.71 15.40 1.87
C ASP A 296 -18.68 16.03 0.82
N GLY A 297 -18.19 16.26 -0.40
CA GLY A 297 -18.94 16.86 -1.52
C GLY A 297 -18.86 18.38 -1.59
N GLN A 298 -18.15 19.02 -0.67
CA GLN A 298 -17.81 20.42 -0.65
C GLN A 298 -16.40 20.61 -1.21
N ILE A 299 -16.11 21.82 -1.70
CA ILE A 299 -14.87 22.09 -2.45
C ILE A 299 -14.41 23.50 -2.11
N ASP A 300 -13.17 23.61 -1.67
CA ASP A 300 -12.38 24.81 -1.46
C ASP A 300 -13.04 25.87 -0.55
N MET A 301 -12.22 26.85 -0.17
CA MET A 301 -12.66 28.03 0.57
C MET A 301 -13.88 28.72 -0.10
N GLY A 302 -14.97 28.80 0.67
CA GLY A 302 -16.18 29.55 0.32
C GLY A 302 -17.38 28.67 -0.02
N SER A 303 -17.15 27.42 -0.42
CA SER A 303 -18.19 26.37 -0.45
C SER A 303 -17.98 25.39 0.69
N ASP A 304 -16.72 25.05 0.95
CA ASP A 304 -16.29 24.16 2.02
C ASP A 304 -16.33 24.85 3.41
N PRO A 305 -17.04 24.27 4.40
CA PRO A 305 -17.11 24.78 5.77
C PRO A 305 -15.90 24.48 6.64
N GLY A 306 -15.15 23.41 6.34
CA GLY A 306 -13.96 23.05 7.08
C GLY A 306 -12.75 23.90 6.67
N CYS A 307 -12.78 24.49 5.47
CA CYS A 307 -11.80 25.49 5.04
C CYS A 307 -11.87 26.82 5.80
N ALA A 308 -10.88 27.10 6.66
CA ALA A 308 -10.77 28.42 7.33
C ALA A 308 -10.29 29.55 6.38
N SER A 309 -9.53 29.20 5.34
CA SER A 309 -9.06 30.11 4.31
C SER A 309 -8.55 29.36 3.07
N ALA A 310 -8.33 30.06 1.95
CA ALA A 310 -7.72 29.47 0.75
C ALA A 310 -6.24 29.03 0.94
N ASN A 311 -5.61 29.37 2.06
CA ASN A 311 -4.27 28.88 2.42
C ASN A 311 -4.33 27.72 3.42
N ASP A 312 -5.52 27.30 3.81
CA ASP A 312 -5.70 26.17 4.71
C ASP A 312 -5.32 24.87 4.02
N THR A 313 -4.64 24.00 4.75
CA THR A 313 -4.01 22.78 4.20
C THR A 313 -4.91 21.55 4.30
N SER A 314 -6.12 21.71 4.82
CA SER A 314 -7.10 20.65 4.96
C SER A 314 -8.49 21.24 4.77
N GLU A 315 -9.35 20.48 4.09
CA GLU A 315 -10.79 20.79 3.97
C GLU A 315 -11.57 20.38 5.22
N GLN A 316 -10.92 19.76 6.22
CA GLN A 316 -11.51 19.39 7.50
C GLN A 316 -11.30 20.46 8.58
N SER A 317 -12.26 20.60 9.49
CA SER A 317 -12.18 21.52 10.63
C SER A 317 -12.37 20.85 11.98
N LEU A 318 -11.35 21.01 12.84
CA LEU A 318 -11.38 20.59 14.27
C LEU A 318 -12.50 21.24 15.11
N LEU A 319 -13.26 22.19 14.56
CA LEU A 319 -14.37 22.85 15.25
C LEU A 319 -15.74 22.21 14.94
N LEU A 320 -15.79 21.26 14.00
CA LEU A 320 -17.00 20.61 13.51
C LEU A 320 -16.86 19.10 13.75
N GLU A 321 -17.60 18.55 14.72
CA GLU A 321 -17.53 17.10 15.07
C GLU A 321 -17.91 16.17 13.92
N CYS A 322 -18.53 16.67 12.86
CA CYS A 322 -18.92 15.88 11.68
C CYS A 322 -18.01 16.11 10.46
N ASP A 323 -16.86 16.75 10.68
CA ASP A 323 -15.89 17.15 9.65
C ASP A 323 -14.44 17.21 10.18
N ASN A 324 -14.13 16.65 11.36
CA ASN A 324 -12.82 16.87 12.01
C ASN A 324 -11.84 15.71 11.89
N GLY A 325 -12.24 14.64 11.21
CA GLY A 325 -11.47 13.41 11.01
C GLY A 325 -11.48 12.45 12.22
N LEU A 326 -12.35 12.66 13.21
CA LEU A 326 -12.41 11.88 14.45
C LEU A 326 -13.80 11.28 14.68
N ASP A 327 -13.84 10.01 15.07
CA ASP A 327 -15.02 9.37 15.66
C ASP A 327 -15.23 9.91 17.09
N ASP A 328 -15.94 11.03 17.21
CA ASP A 328 -16.18 11.77 18.45
C ASP A 328 -17.22 11.06 19.35
N ASP A 329 -18.11 10.25 18.76
CA ASP A 329 -19.16 9.53 19.48
C ASP A 329 -18.90 8.03 19.74
N LEU A 330 -17.81 7.50 19.15
CA LEU A 330 -17.23 6.17 19.33
C LEU A 330 -18.07 5.02 18.73
N ASP A 331 -18.77 5.26 17.63
CA ASP A 331 -19.56 4.25 16.93
C ASP A 331 -18.79 3.54 15.76
N ASN A 332 -17.56 3.97 15.48
CA ASN A 332 -16.65 3.58 14.38
C ASN A 332 -17.01 4.11 12.99
N LEU A 333 -17.92 5.06 12.91
CA LEU A 333 -18.08 5.97 11.80
C LEU A 333 -17.38 7.28 12.24
N ILE A 334 -16.97 8.12 11.29
CA ILE A 334 -16.02 9.22 11.60
C ILE A 334 -16.61 10.58 11.32
N ASP A 335 -17.15 10.78 10.11
CA ASP A 335 -17.62 12.09 9.69
C ASP A 335 -18.63 11.92 8.56
N PHE A 336 -19.29 13.01 8.19
CA PHE A 336 -20.06 13.07 6.95
C PHE A 336 -19.17 12.74 5.73
N PRO A 337 -19.66 12.00 4.72
CA PRO A 337 -20.99 11.41 4.57
C PRO A 337 -21.07 9.97 5.07
N ASN A 338 -19.99 9.45 5.66
CA ASN A 338 -19.89 8.05 6.07
C ASN A 338 -20.59 7.79 7.41
N ASP A 339 -20.69 8.82 8.26
CA ASP A 339 -21.46 8.83 9.48
C ASP A 339 -22.94 9.23 9.22
N PRO A 340 -23.93 8.37 9.53
CA PRO A 340 -25.36 8.64 9.38
C PRO A 340 -25.98 9.61 10.41
N ASP A 341 -25.34 9.78 11.56
CA ASP A 341 -25.78 10.68 12.63
C ASP A 341 -25.30 12.12 12.36
N CYS A 342 -24.28 12.27 11.51
CA CYS A 342 -23.91 13.50 10.81
C CYS A 342 -24.86 13.83 9.64
N THR A 343 -25.73 14.83 9.84
CA THR A 343 -26.67 15.25 8.78
C THR A 343 -26.03 16.07 7.64
N SER A 344 -24.84 16.63 7.88
CA SER A 344 -24.00 17.42 6.96
C SER A 344 -22.63 17.69 7.61
N SER A 345 -21.60 18.07 6.86
CA SER A 345 -20.29 18.50 7.41
C SER A 345 -20.35 19.73 8.30
N THR A 346 -21.37 20.60 8.14
CA THR A 346 -21.58 21.74 9.06
C THR A 346 -22.18 21.37 10.42
N SER A 347 -22.51 20.10 10.65
CA SER A 347 -23.14 19.68 11.90
C SER A 347 -22.13 19.77 13.04
N ILE A 348 -22.55 20.32 14.18
CA ILE A 348 -21.67 20.52 15.34
C ILE A 348 -21.65 19.32 16.29
N SER A 349 -22.31 18.22 15.93
CA SER A 349 -22.48 17.04 16.77
C SER A 349 -22.64 15.81 15.90
N GLU A 350 -21.79 14.83 16.11
CA GLU A 350 -21.87 13.49 15.49
C GLU A 350 -22.90 12.61 16.21
N SER A 351 -23.17 12.83 17.50
CA SER A 351 -24.18 12.04 18.20
C SER A 351 -25.63 12.34 17.77
N VAL A 352 -26.47 11.30 17.70
CA VAL A 352 -27.93 11.47 17.64
C VAL A 352 -28.39 12.41 18.76
N ILE A 353 -29.09 13.49 18.41
CA ILE A 353 -29.91 14.22 19.37
C ILE A 353 -31.09 13.29 19.73
N VAL A 354 -30.88 12.32 20.62
CA VAL A 354 -31.99 11.68 21.31
C VAL A 354 -32.63 12.80 22.13
N PRO A 355 -33.86 13.25 21.80
CA PRO A 355 -34.55 14.16 22.68
C PRO A 355 -34.65 13.40 24.00
N ALA A 356 -33.94 13.91 25.01
CA ALA A 356 -33.91 13.29 26.32
C ALA A 356 -35.34 12.88 26.66
N LEU A 357 -35.56 11.59 26.94
CA LEU A 357 -36.76 11.13 27.60
C LEU A 357 -36.75 11.71 29.03
N GLN A 358 -36.85 13.04 29.15
CA GLN A 358 -37.33 13.72 30.32
C GLN A 358 -38.81 13.36 30.45
N GLY A 359 -39.12 12.14 30.91
CA GLY A 359 -40.51 11.81 31.19
C GLY A 359 -40.94 10.37 31.39
N VAL A 360 -40.07 9.34 31.35
CA VAL A 360 -40.54 7.97 31.64
C VAL A 360 -40.07 7.47 33.01
N THR A 361 -40.76 8.03 34.02
CA THR A 361 -41.26 7.36 35.23
C THR A 361 -40.41 6.22 35.85
N GLN A 362 -39.55 6.58 36.80
CA GLN A 362 -39.20 5.66 37.90
C GLN A 362 -40.36 5.57 38.89
N TRP A 363 -41.30 4.65 38.64
CA TRP A 363 -42.17 4.09 39.69
C TRP A 363 -41.85 2.60 39.84
N ILE A 364 -40.70 2.29 40.44
CA ILE A 364 -40.48 0.96 41.01
C ILE A 364 -41.16 0.94 42.38
N THR A 365 -42.21 0.13 42.44
CA THR A 365 -43.17 0.00 43.53
C THR A 365 -42.52 -0.58 44.78
N ILE A 366 -42.66 0.11 45.92
CA ILE A 366 -42.47 -0.49 47.24
C ILE A 366 -43.64 -1.44 47.48
N ALA A 367 -43.38 -2.75 47.47
CA ALA A 367 -44.29 -3.76 48.01
C ALA A 367 -43.49 -4.74 48.89
N ALA A 368 -43.05 -4.26 50.05
CA ALA A 368 -42.51 -5.12 51.10
C ALA A 368 -43.65 -5.93 51.74
N ILE A 369 -43.79 -7.16 51.26
CA ILE A 369 -44.07 -8.41 51.99
C ILE A 369 -44.78 -8.21 53.34
N THR A 370 -46.10 -8.39 53.34
CA THR A 370 -46.83 -8.93 54.49
C THR A 370 -47.68 -10.09 53.98
N PHE A 371 -47.37 -11.31 54.43
CA PHE A 371 -48.28 -12.45 54.72
C PHE A 371 -47.57 -13.80 54.57
N ALA A 372 -47.15 -14.37 55.69
CA ALA A 372 -47.18 -15.79 56.06
C ALA A 372 -46.43 -15.93 57.40
N GLY A 373 -46.92 -16.54 58.48
CA GLY A 373 -48.14 -17.27 58.75
C GLY A 373 -48.00 -17.80 60.18
N LEU A 374 -48.98 -17.51 61.03
CA LEU A 374 -49.15 -18.11 62.35
C LEU A 374 -49.66 -19.56 62.22
N ARG A 375 -48.98 -20.53 62.84
CA ARG A 375 -49.46 -21.79 63.49
C ARG A 375 -48.28 -22.77 63.66
N LYS A 376 -48.13 -23.60 64.69
CA LYS A 376 -48.67 -23.80 66.05
C LYS A 376 -47.97 -25.08 66.59
N ILE A 377 -47.68 -25.12 67.89
CA ILE A 377 -47.65 -26.31 68.80
C ILE A 377 -46.57 -27.39 68.57
N ALA A 378 -45.60 -27.45 69.48
CA ALA A 378 -45.46 -28.50 70.51
C ALA A 378 -44.49 -28.02 71.61
#